data_AF-A0A948VR63-F1
#
_entry.id   AF-A0A948VR63-F1
#
_cell.length_a   1.000
_cell.length_b   1.000
_cell.length_c   1.000
_cell.angle_alpha   90.00
_cell.angle_beta   90.00
_cell.angle_gamma   90.00
#
_symmetry.space_group_name_H-M   'P 1'
#
loop_
_entity.id
_entity.type
_entity.pdbx_description
1 polymer ?
#
loop_
_entity_poly.entity_id
_entity_poly.type
_entity_poly.pdbx_seq_one_letter_code
_entity_poly.pdbx_strand_id
1 'polypeptide(L)'
;MSPADEGSDRNEGQISPEERAEFKRRSAEIGRRLDAARPESGKSKSAKGSQGKASNELLGRALRLSTELIGGIVVGAGIGWWLDTYLMPTVFGVKTWPLMFIVFFLLGSAAGMLNVVRSGMKMKTGPSDPTKGKPVPDDEDGVI
;
A
#
# COMPACT_ATOMS: atom_id res chain seq x y z
N MET A 1 10.11 -2.11 -66.39
CA MET A 1 10.46 -0.77 -65.86
C MET A 1 9.21 0.10 -65.92
N SER A 2 8.47 0.20 -64.79
CA SER A 2 7.45 1.20 -64.41
C SER A 2 6.62 0.63 -63.25
N PRO A 3 6.09 1.44 -62.32
CA PRO A 3 6.73 2.47 -61.51
C PRO A 3 6.61 2.14 -60.00
N ALA A 4 7.25 2.95 -59.17
CA ALA A 4 7.17 2.90 -57.72
C ALA A 4 5.73 3.16 -57.22
N ASP A 5 5.23 2.26 -56.38
CA ASP A 5 4.03 2.46 -55.57
C ASP A 5 4.46 3.12 -54.25
N GLU A 6 4.45 4.46 -54.27
CA GLU A 6 4.45 5.29 -53.07
C GLU A 6 3.04 5.25 -52.45
N GLY A 7 2.86 4.34 -51.49
CA GLY A 7 1.69 4.26 -50.61
C GLY A 7 2.03 4.77 -49.22
N SER A 8 1.91 6.08 -49.07
CA SER A 8 2.01 6.93 -47.88
C SER A 8 1.34 6.38 -46.61
N ASP A 9 1.98 6.73 -45.49
CA ASP A 9 1.39 7.00 -44.17
C ASP A 9 0.69 5.85 -43.44
N ARG A 10 1.51 5.00 -42.82
CA ARG A 10 1.10 4.24 -41.64
C ARG A 10 1.02 5.20 -40.46
N ASN A 11 -0.10 5.91 -40.37
CA ASN A 11 -0.39 6.88 -39.33
C ASN A 11 -0.56 6.16 -37.99
N GLU A 12 0.51 6.20 -37.21
CA GLU A 12 0.64 5.68 -35.86
C GLU A 12 -0.35 6.39 -34.91
N GLY A 13 -1.16 5.63 -34.16
CA GLY A 13 -1.69 6.11 -32.88
C GLY A 13 -3.15 6.60 -32.81
N GLN A 14 -3.97 6.48 -33.84
CA GLN A 14 -5.39 6.83 -33.72
C GLN A 14 -6.23 5.64 -33.21
N ILE A 15 -6.29 5.49 -31.90
CA ILE A 15 -7.30 4.66 -31.23
C ILE A 15 -8.68 5.14 -31.71
N SER A 16 -9.42 4.27 -32.41
CA SER A 16 -10.73 4.60 -32.99
C SER A 16 -11.68 5.09 -31.90
N PRO A 17 -12.60 6.05 -32.17
CA PRO A 17 -13.60 6.49 -31.20
C PRO A 17 -14.37 5.33 -30.53
N GLU A 18 -14.55 4.23 -31.28
CA GLU A 18 -15.20 3.01 -30.81
C GLU A 18 -14.34 2.24 -29.80
N GLU A 19 -13.05 2.03 -30.09
CA GLU A 19 -12.10 1.35 -29.18
C GLU A 19 -11.94 2.10 -27.86
N ARG A 20 -11.97 3.44 -27.90
CA ARG A 20 -11.96 4.29 -26.70
C ARG A 20 -13.24 4.09 -25.87
N ALA A 21 -14.39 3.95 -26.53
CA ALA A 21 -15.66 3.70 -25.87
C ALA A 21 -15.69 2.31 -25.22
N GLU A 22 -15.16 1.28 -25.90
CA GLU A 22 -15.02 -0.06 -25.35
C GLU A 22 -14.05 -0.13 -24.17
N PHE A 23 -12.89 0.52 -24.27
CA PHE A 23 -11.95 0.62 -23.17
C PHE A 23 -12.60 1.30 -21.96
N LYS A 24 -13.32 2.41 -22.17
CA LYS A 24 -14.04 3.12 -21.11
C LYS A 24 -15.12 2.26 -20.44
N ARG A 25 -15.84 1.44 -21.22
CA ARG A 25 -16.80 0.46 -20.68
C ARG A 25 -16.11 -0.59 -19.81
N ARG A 26 -15.00 -1.16 -20.27
CA ARG A 26 -14.22 -2.15 -19.51
C ARG A 26 -13.65 -1.57 -18.23
N SER A 27 -13.07 -0.37 -18.28
CA SER A 27 -12.60 0.32 -17.08
C SER A 27 -13.73 0.63 -16.10
N ALA A 28 -14.90 1.06 -16.58
CA ALA A 28 -16.07 1.31 -15.74
C ALA A 28 -16.61 0.03 -15.08
N GLU A 29 -16.59 -1.09 -15.79
CA GLU A 29 -16.97 -2.39 -15.23
C GLU A 29 -15.99 -2.86 -14.14
N ILE A 30 -14.69 -2.76 -14.39
CA ILE A 30 -13.65 -3.07 -13.38
C ILE A 30 -13.82 -2.19 -12.15
N GLY A 31 -14.08 -0.89 -12.34
CA GLY A 31 -14.36 0.05 -11.25
C GLY A 31 -15.56 -0.39 -10.41
N ARG A 32 -16.67 -0.79 -11.05
CA ARG A 32 -17.86 -1.33 -10.35
C ARG A 32 -17.58 -2.62 -9.59
N ARG A 33 -16.84 -3.55 -10.19
CA ARG A 33 -16.47 -4.82 -9.55
C ARG A 33 -15.53 -4.57 -8.36
N LEU A 34 -14.61 -3.63 -8.48
CA LEU A 34 -13.71 -3.25 -7.40
C LEU A 34 -14.46 -2.56 -6.26
N ASP A 35 -15.39 -1.65 -6.57
CA ASP A 35 -16.25 -1.01 -5.57
C ASP A 35 -17.17 -2.01 -4.86
N ALA A 36 -17.70 -3.00 -5.58
CA ALA A 36 -18.55 -4.05 -5.02
C ALA A 36 -17.76 -5.08 -4.19
N ALA A 37 -16.53 -5.40 -4.58
CA ALA A 37 -15.64 -6.28 -3.83
C ALA A 37 -14.86 -5.55 -2.72
N ARG A 38 -14.97 -4.21 -2.65
CA ARG A 38 -14.37 -3.44 -1.58
C ARG A 38 -15.11 -3.79 -0.29
N PRO A 39 -14.44 -4.41 0.70
CA PRO A 39 -15.07 -4.68 1.97
C PRO A 39 -15.60 -3.35 2.55
N GLU A 40 -16.76 -3.40 3.21
CA GLU A 40 -17.45 -2.30 3.91
C GLU A 40 -16.57 -1.56 4.96
N SER A 41 -15.28 -1.88 5.09
CA SER A 41 -14.28 -1.05 5.77
C SER A 41 -14.02 0.29 5.08
N GLY A 42 -14.50 0.47 3.85
CA GLY A 42 -14.47 1.73 3.12
C GLY A 42 -15.58 2.74 3.48
N LYS A 43 -16.63 2.31 4.18
CA LYS A 43 -17.85 3.11 4.46
C LYS A 43 -18.43 2.86 5.86
N SER A 44 -17.62 2.67 6.90
CA SER A 44 -18.18 2.64 8.27
C SER A 44 -18.27 4.04 8.89
N LYS A 45 -19.46 4.64 8.74
CA LYS A 45 -20.16 5.60 9.63
C LYS A 45 -19.38 6.79 10.21
N SER A 46 -19.60 7.93 9.55
CA SER A 46 -19.88 9.26 10.13
C SER A 46 -19.31 9.58 11.53
N ALA A 47 -18.21 10.34 11.53
CA ALA A 47 -18.09 11.48 12.42
C ALA A 47 -17.61 12.71 11.62
N LYS A 48 -18.58 13.50 11.16
CA LYS A 48 -18.54 14.94 10.85
C LYS A 48 -17.65 15.44 9.69
N GLY A 49 -18.15 16.48 9.03
CA GLY A 49 -17.76 16.95 7.69
C GLY A 49 -16.32 17.43 7.56
N SER A 50 -15.83 17.45 6.30
CA SER A 50 -14.50 17.88 5.80
C SER A 50 -13.23 17.34 6.50
N GLN A 51 -13.29 16.91 7.76
CA GLN A 51 -12.32 16.08 8.47
C GLN A 51 -12.30 14.63 7.94
N GLY A 52 -13.41 14.14 7.40
CA GLY A 52 -13.58 12.73 7.01
C GLY A 52 -12.51 12.16 6.07
N LYS A 53 -11.94 12.92 5.12
CA LYS A 53 -10.87 12.39 4.23
C LYS A 53 -9.54 12.22 4.96
N ALA A 54 -9.11 13.23 5.73
CA ALA A 54 -7.89 13.14 6.54
C ALA A 54 -8.03 12.09 7.64
N SER A 55 -9.21 12.01 8.28
CA SER A 55 -9.54 10.98 9.28
C SER A 55 -9.54 9.57 8.69
N ASN A 56 -10.09 9.38 7.48
CA ASN A 56 -10.08 8.08 6.81
C ASN A 56 -8.67 7.67 6.38
N GLU A 57 -7.83 8.61 5.96
CA GLU A 57 -6.44 8.34 5.60
C GLU A 57 -5.59 7.98 6.84
N LEU A 58 -5.75 8.73 7.94
CA LEU A 58 -5.13 8.42 9.23
C LEU A 58 -5.58 7.05 9.75
N LEU A 59 -6.88 6.73 9.64
CA LEU A 59 -7.43 5.44 10.06
C LEU A 59 -6.90 4.30 9.19
N GLY A 60 -6.86 4.47 7.87
CA GLY A 60 -6.29 3.47 6.95
C GLY A 60 -4.81 3.19 7.19
N ARG A 61 -4.04 4.23 7.54
CA ARG A 61 -2.63 4.09 7.93
C ARG A 61 -2.49 3.37 9.27
N ALA A 62 -3.28 3.74 10.28
CA ALA A 62 -3.27 3.09 11.58
C ALA A 62 -3.65 1.59 11.47
N LEU A 63 -4.68 1.28 10.67
CA LEU A 63 -5.09 -0.09 10.40
C LEU A 63 -3.96 -0.89 9.75
N ARG A 64 -3.30 -0.36 8.70
CA ARG A 64 -2.19 -1.05 8.06
C ARG A 64 -1.04 -1.35 9.03
N LEU A 65 -0.64 -0.37 9.84
CA LEU A 65 0.41 -0.56 10.85
C LEU A 65 -0.02 -1.61 11.88
N SER A 66 -1.29 -1.62 12.28
CA SER A 66 -1.83 -2.64 13.19
C SER A 66 -1.80 -4.05 12.57
N THR A 67 -2.15 -4.20 11.28
CA THR A 67 -2.13 -5.50 10.60
C THR A 67 -0.71 -6.02 10.40
N GLU A 68 0.25 -5.14 10.12
CA GLU A 68 1.68 -5.51 10.01
C GLU A 68 2.22 -6.06 11.33
N LEU A 69 1.84 -5.47 12.46
CA LEU A 69 2.19 -5.96 13.80
C LEU A 69 1.47 -7.29 14.13
N ILE A 70 0.15 -7.32 13.98
CA ILE A 70 -0.68 -8.48 14.31
C ILE A 70 -0.27 -9.68 13.45
N GLY A 71 0.07 -9.47 12.17
CA GLY A 71 0.55 -10.53 11.29
C GLY A 71 1.82 -11.21 11.84
N GLY A 72 2.80 -10.43 12.30
CA GLY A 72 4.01 -10.98 12.92
C GLY A 72 3.74 -11.77 14.20
N ILE A 73 2.85 -11.25 15.05
CA ILE A 73 2.42 -11.92 16.28
C ILE A 73 1.71 -13.24 15.98
N VAL A 74 0.74 -13.24 15.06
CA VAL A 74 -0.04 -14.44 14.70
C VAL A 74 0.87 -15.52 14.11
N VAL A 75 1.79 -15.15 13.22
CA VAL A 75 2.75 -16.10 12.63
C VAL A 75 3.70 -16.65 13.70
N GLY A 76 4.28 -15.80 14.55
CA GLY A 76 5.16 -16.23 15.63
C GLY A 76 4.45 -17.13 16.64
N ALA A 77 3.27 -16.73 17.10
CA ALA A 77 2.42 -17.51 18.00
C ALA A 77 2.02 -18.85 17.38
N GLY A 78 1.61 -18.87 16.11
CA GLY A 78 1.22 -20.09 15.40
C GLY A 78 2.38 -21.08 15.26
N ILE A 79 3.55 -20.60 14.83
CA ILE A 79 4.77 -21.43 14.73
C ILE A 79 5.21 -21.93 16.10
N GLY A 80 5.29 -21.04 17.10
CA GLY A 80 5.73 -21.40 18.44
C GLY A 80 4.80 -22.38 19.14
N TRP A 81 3.48 -22.22 18.97
CA TRP A 81 2.49 -23.16 19.48
C TRP A 81 2.61 -24.54 18.81
N TRP A 82 2.77 -24.57 17.49
CA TRP A 82 2.94 -25.81 16.74
C TRP A 82 4.21 -26.56 17.16
N LEU A 83 5.31 -25.84 17.40
CA LEU A 83 6.56 -26.42 17.90
C LEU A 83 6.43 -26.99 19.31
N ASP A 84 5.79 -26.27 20.24
CA ASP A 84 5.58 -26.73 21.61
C ASP A 84 4.61 -27.93 21.69
N THR A 85 3.63 -28.03 20.79
CA THR A 85 2.63 -29.12 20.80
C THR A 85 3.05 -30.38 20.05
N TYR A 86 3.71 -30.25 18.89
CA TYR A 86 4.03 -31.41 18.04
C TYR A 86 5.50 -31.79 18.09
N LEU A 87 6.42 -30.83 18.05
CA LEU A 87 7.84 -31.13 17.88
C LEU A 87 8.52 -31.41 19.22
N MET A 88 8.26 -30.59 20.24
CA MET A 88 8.83 -30.73 21.59
C MET A 88 8.52 -32.09 22.24
N PRO A 89 7.24 -32.53 22.32
CA PRO A 89 6.91 -33.78 22.98
C PRO A 89 7.40 -35.00 22.20
N THR A 90 7.38 -34.93 20.87
CA THR A 90 7.74 -36.05 19.99
C THR A 90 9.25 -36.25 19.87
N VAL A 91 10.04 -35.17 19.84
CA VAL A 91 11.49 -35.24 19.62
C VAL A 91 12.27 -35.32 20.92
N PHE A 92 11.85 -34.59 21.95
CA PHE A 92 12.60 -34.49 23.20
C PHE A 92 11.95 -35.25 24.36
N GLY A 93 10.71 -35.75 24.22
CA GLY A 93 10.02 -36.50 25.27
C GLY A 93 9.71 -35.69 26.53
N VAL A 94 9.85 -34.35 26.47
CA VAL A 94 9.66 -33.45 27.61
C VAL A 94 8.29 -32.79 27.48
N LYS A 95 7.52 -32.80 28.58
CA LYS A 95 6.33 -31.96 28.70
C LYS A 95 6.80 -30.52 28.94
N THR A 96 6.99 -29.78 27.87
CA THR A 96 7.55 -28.44 27.95
C THR A 96 6.48 -27.43 28.35
N TRP A 97 6.88 -26.49 29.20
CA TRP A 97 6.19 -25.20 29.36
C TRP A 97 6.17 -24.50 27.99
N PRO A 98 5.28 -23.52 27.74
CA PRO A 98 5.09 -22.89 26.42
C PRO A 98 6.28 -21.99 26.01
N LEU A 99 7.48 -22.55 25.97
CA LEU A 99 8.75 -21.87 25.91
C LEU A 99 9.06 -21.49 24.45
N MET A 100 8.80 -22.39 23.49
CA MET A 100 8.90 -22.03 22.07
C MET A 100 7.83 -21.04 21.67
N PHE A 101 6.61 -21.18 22.21
CA PHE A 101 5.58 -20.18 22.04
C PHE A 101 6.03 -18.80 22.50
N ILE A 102 6.58 -18.66 23.71
CA ILE A 102 7.05 -17.37 24.24
C ILE A 102 8.19 -16.81 23.38
N VAL A 103 9.19 -17.64 23.04
CA VAL A 103 10.35 -17.21 22.23
C VAL A 103 9.90 -16.74 20.85
N PHE A 104 9.08 -17.52 20.14
CA PHE A 104 8.60 -17.15 18.81
C PHE A 104 7.57 -16.03 18.83
N PHE A 105 6.77 -15.90 19.88
CA PHE A 105 5.90 -14.75 20.08
C PHE A 105 6.71 -13.46 20.20
N LEU A 106 7.78 -13.46 21.00
CA LEU A 106 8.67 -12.30 21.14
C LEU A 106 9.40 -12.00 19.82
N LEU A 107 9.90 -13.04 19.14
CA LEU A 107 10.60 -12.89 17.87
C LEU A 107 9.66 -12.37 16.77
N GLY A 108 8.44 -12.90 16.69
CA GLY A 108 7.39 -12.45 15.78
C GLY A 108 6.93 -11.02 16.07
N SER A 109 6.82 -10.66 17.36
CA SER A 109 6.52 -9.29 17.80
C SER A 109 7.64 -8.32 17.41
N ALA A 110 8.90 -8.69 17.62
CA ALA A 110 10.06 -7.91 17.23
C ALA A 110 10.10 -7.72 15.70
N ALA A 111 9.88 -8.79 14.93
CA ALA A 111 9.79 -8.72 13.48
C ALA A 111 8.64 -7.81 13.01
N GLY A 112 7.46 -7.92 13.63
CA GLY A 112 6.31 -7.05 13.36
C GLY A 112 6.63 -5.58 13.64
N MET A 113 7.29 -5.29 14.76
CA MET A 113 7.71 -3.93 15.13
C MET A 113 8.75 -3.37 14.17
N LEU A 114 9.73 -4.18 13.74
CA LEU A 114 10.71 -3.79 12.73
C LEU A 114 10.05 -3.47 11.38
N ASN A 115 9.01 -4.22 10.99
CA ASN A 115 8.23 -3.94 9.78
C ASN A 115 7.49 -2.61 9.90
N VAL A 116 6.81 -2.36 11.03
CA VAL A 116 6.11 -1.09 11.31
C VAL A 116 7.06 0.11 11.26
N VAL A 117 8.23 0.02 11.91
CA VAL A 117 9.24 1.09 11.90
C VAL A 117 9.75 1.35 10.49
N ARG A 118 10.05 0.29 9.72
CA ARG A 118 10.48 0.40 8.33
C ARG A 118 9.39 1.06 7.45
N SER A 119 8.12 0.71 7.65
CA SER A 119 6.98 1.33 6.98
C SER A 119 6.88 2.83 7.30
N GLY A 120 7.09 3.20 8.56
CA GLY A 120 7.11 4.61 8.98
C GLY A 120 8.30 5.42 8.44
N MET A 121 9.49 4.81 8.36
CA MET A 121 10.69 5.47 7.82
C MET A 121 10.56 5.80 6.33
N LYS A 122 9.99 4.89 5.52
CA LYS A 122 9.75 5.13 4.10
C LYS A 122 8.80 6.32 3.83
N MET A 123 7.96 6.68 4.79
CA MET A 123 7.07 7.84 4.68
C MET A 123 7.76 9.17 5.00
N LYS A 124 8.82 9.17 5.81
CA LYS A 124 9.59 10.38 6.15
C LYS A 124 10.58 10.79 5.05
N THR A 125 10.98 9.85 4.20
CA THR A 125 11.91 10.07 3.08
C THR A 125 11.21 10.24 1.74
N GLY A 126 10.03 10.88 1.71
CA GLY A 126 9.53 11.49 0.47
C GLY A 126 10.46 12.64 0.06
N PRO A 127 10.59 12.99 -1.25
CA PRO A 127 11.65 13.86 -1.74
C PRO A 127 11.68 15.16 -0.94
N SER A 128 12.71 15.31 -0.11
CA SER A 128 13.14 16.62 0.36
C SER A 128 13.65 17.35 -0.88
N ASP A 129 12.75 18.05 -1.56
CA ASP A 129 13.10 19.08 -2.52
C ASP A 129 13.77 20.22 -1.73
N PRO A 130 15.11 20.37 -1.80
CA PRO A 130 15.81 21.46 -1.13
C PRO A 130 15.68 22.77 -1.93
N THR A 131 14.95 22.79 -3.05
CA THR A 131 14.92 23.92 -3.98
C THR A 131 13.75 24.89 -3.76
N LYS A 132 12.94 24.73 -2.71
CA LYS A 132 12.01 25.79 -2.27
C LYS A 132 12.71 26.82 -1.38
N GLY A 133 13.83 27.34 -1.87
CA GLY A 133 14.25 28.71 -1.55
C GLY A 133 13.16 29.65 -2.07
N LYS A 134 12.69 30.54 -1.20
CA LYS A 134 11.60 31.48 -1.48
C LYS A 134 11.86 32.24 -2.80
N PRO A 135 10.86 32.54 -3.64
CA PRO A 135 11.05 33.54 -4.68
C PRO A 135 11.40 34.84 -3.97
N VAL A 136 12.57 35.39 -4.28
CA VAL A 136 12.87 36.79 -3.99
C VAL A 136 11.91 37.60 -4.86
N PRO A 137 11.08 38.49 -4.29
CA PRO A 137 10.30 39.42 -5.10
C PRO A 137 11.27 40.37 -5.81
N ASP A 138 11.30 40.30 -7.15
CA ASP A 138 11.88 41.35 -7.99
C ASP A 138 10.83 42.46 -8.10
N ASP A 139 10.78 43.29 -7.07
CA ASP A 139 9.85 44.42 -7.01
C ASP A 139 10.65 45.73 -6.87
N GLU A 140 10.67 46.46 -7.98
CA GLU A 140 10.56 47.93 -8.08
C GLU A 140 11.84 48.73 -8.33
N ASP A 141 12.13 48.84 -9.64
CA ASP A 141 12.44 50.10 -10.30
C ASP A 141 11.48 51.22 -9.85
N GLY A 142 11.89 51.97 -8.83
CA GLY A 142 11.22 53.17 -8.35
C GLY A 142 11.98 54.43 -8.78
N VAL A 143 11.51 55.02 -9.88
CA VAL A 143 11.79 56.36 -10.40
C VAL A 143 12.08 57.41 -9.32
N ILE A 144 13.19 58.14 -9.47
CA ILE A 144 13.32 59.60 -9.25
C ILE A 144 14.45 60.16 -10.10
#